data_AF-A0A090LR97-F1
#
_entry.id   AF-A0A090LR97-F1
#
_cell.length_a   1.000
_cell.length_b   1.000
_cell.length_c   1.000
_cell.angle_alpha   90.00
_cell.angle_beta   90.00
_cell.angle_gamma   90.00
#
_symmetry.space_group_name_H-M   'P 1'
#
loop_
_entity.id
_entity.type
_entity.pdbx_description
1 polymer ?
#
loop_
_entity_poly.entity_id
_entity_poly.type
_entity_poly.pdbx_seq_one_letter_code
_entity_poly.pdbx_strand_id
1 'polypeptide(L)'
;MLSNCIPVINEKWSLELLLIDNEFKWSKALVILDDIDFLNPYYFNNRPLSNYNIKEKIRYGKKLLSWNFKILTPIVSNMLKFFEKRYTGHIIDKIVETQTLYDEDEELFKNERLKPMLDEKFTVIITTYKRIPGLNYSLSQFNNITDVDKIIVIWNDLDLSDLPEKNEWNKSVAPVFFVKPNANSLNNKFLPYDIIKTDSILILDDDQILTESLLYNLFNVWKLNRDVLVGYYKRLTGNGPGNAYFASKLKEFDLILTSLSFVDRKYLYYYTYNFPFKFKKRIDNLTNCEDISMNYLVAMYSDKPNIAFTSGPDLSKCDNCTFTGLSTKPDHYIIRSDCVLKLNEIFGLNPMITNRFYTKEMNT
;
A
#
# COMPACT_ATOMS: atom_id res chain seq x y z
N MET A 1 -15.19 -4.20 -22.94
CA MET A 1 -15.82 -3.04 -22.28
C MET A 1 -16.42 -3.52 -20.96
N LEU A 2 -16.06 -2.92 -19.83
CA LEU A 2 -16.81 -3.12 -18.59
C LEU A 2 -18.11 -2.30 -18.72
N SER A 3 -19.28 -2.96 -18.69
CA SER A 3 -20.57 -2.33 -19.01
C SER A 3 -20.87 -1.11 -18.14
N ASN A 4 -21.62 -0.14 -18.65
CA ASN A 4 -22.16 0.99 -17.87
C ASN A 4 -23.50 0.65 -17.20
N CYS A 5 -23.88 -0.63 -17.17
CA CYS A 5 -25.12 -1.09 -16.56
C CYS A 5 -24.88 -1.41 -15.08
N ILE A 6 -25.91 -1.19 -14.26
CA ILE A 6 -25.93 -1.61 -12.85
C ILE A 6 -26.86 -2.81 -12.76
N PRO A 7 -26.37 -4.00 -12.38
CA PRO A 7 -27.23 -5.15 -12.22
C PRO A 7 -28.19 -4.94 -11.04
N VAL A 8 -29.43 -5.36 -11.25
CA VAL A 8 -30.46 -5.45 -10.21
C VAL A 8 -30.57 -6.93 -9.85
N ILE A 9 -30.45 -7.27 -8.57
CA ILE A 9 -30.53 -8.64 -8.09
C ILE A 9 -31.51 -8.76 -6.92
N ASN A 10 -32.06 -9.96 -6.78
CA ASN A 10 -32.83 -10.32 -5.61
C ASN A 10 -31.91 -10.49 -4.38
N GLU A 11 -32.38 -10.05 -3.21
CA GLU A 11 -31.65 -10.12 -1.94
C GLU A 11 -31.20 -11.54 -1.59
N LYS A 12 -32.04 -12.55 -1.83
CA LYS A 12 -31.70 -13.95 -1.55
C LYS A 12 -30.48 -14.42 -2.35
N TRP A 13 -30.39 -14.01 -3.62
CA TRP A 13 -29.27 -14.36 -4.49
C TRP A 13 -27.97 -13.66 -4.08
N SER A 14 -28.05 -12.49 -3.44
CA SER A 14 -26.87 -11.75 -2.99
C SER A 14 -26.06 -12.51 -1.93
N LEU A 15 -26.72 -13.39 -1.17
CA LEU A 15 -26.10 -14.25 -0.16
C LEU A 15 -25.31 -15.42 -0.77
N GLU A 16 -25.55 -15.74 -2.04
CA GLU A 16 -24.92 -16.85 -2.77
C GLU A 16 -23.73 -16.39 -3.64
N LEU A 17 -23.27 -15.15 -3.49
CA LEU A 17 -22.15 -14.62 -4.29
C LEU A 17 -20.80 -15.12 -3.74
N LEU A 18 -20.36 -16.29 -4.21
CA LEU A 18 -19.26 -17.09 -3.66
C LEU A 18 -17.83 -16.56 -3.90
N LEU A 19 -17.60 -15.58 -4.80
CA LEU A 19 -16.27 -15.30 -5.38
C LEU A 19 -15.65 -13.94 -5.01
N ILE A 20 -15.86 -13.46 -3.79
CA ILE A 20 -15.45 -12.11 -3.40
C ILE A 20 -14.56 -12.09 -2.16
N ASP A 21 -13.49 -11.31 -2.24
CA ASP A 21 -12.68 -10.94 -1.07
C ASP A 21 -13.52 -10.07 -0.11
N ASN A 22 -13.38 -10.27 1.20
CA ASN A 22 -14.21 -9.62 2.22
C ASN A 22 -14.11 -8.09 2.21
N GLU A 23 -13.10 -7.53 1.56
CA GLU A 23 -12.92 -6.08 1.38
C GLU A 23 -13.92 -5.47 0.39
N PHE A 24 -14.52 -6.30 -0.47
CA PHE A 24 -15.38 -5.87 -1.55
C PHE A 24 -16.87 -6.05 -1.21
N LYS A 25 -17.68 -5.01 -1.39
CA LYS A 25 -19.11 -4.98 -1.04
C LYS A 25 -20.01 -4.94 -2.27
N TRP A 26 -20.68 -6.04 -2.60
CA TRP A 26 -21.62 -6.08 -3.74
C TRP A 26 -22.72 -5.02 -3.68
N SER A 27 -23.20 -4.67 -2.49
CA SER A 27 -24.20 -3.60 -2.30
C SER A 27 -23.73 -2.24 -2.84
N LYS A 28 -22.41 -2.02 -2.95
CA LYS A 28 -21.84 -0.82 -3.58
C LYS A 28 -21.82 -0.89 -5.11
N ALA A 29 -22.01 -2.05 -5.74
CA ALA A 29 -22.04 -2.19 -7.20
C ALA A 29 -23.41 -2.60 -7.77
N LEU A 30 -24.29 -3.17 -6.95
CA LEU A 30 -25.57 -3.74 -7.36
C LEU A 30 -26.73 -2.94 -6.77
N VAL A 31 -27.89 -3.00 -7.41
CA VAL A 31 -29.17 -2.68 -6.75
C VAL A 31 -29.73 -3.99 -6.22
N ILE A 32 -29.88 -4.09 -4.90
CA ILE A 32 -30.41 -5.28 -4.23
C ILE A 32 -31.84 -4.96 -3.80
N LEU A 33 -32.79 -5.78 -4.23
CA LEU A 33 -34.22 -5.62 -3.95
C LEU A 33 -34.76 -6.87 -3.25
N ASP A 34 -35.78 -6.70 -2.42
CA ASP A 34 -36.54 -7.83 -1.87
C ASP A 34 -37.35 -8.55 -2.96
N ASP A 35 -37.99 -9.67 -2.62
CA ASP A 35 -38.77 -10.47 -3.57
C ASP A 35 -39.90 -9.67 -4.23
N ILE A 36 -40.56 -8.79 -3.48
CA ILE A 36 -41.75 -8.06 -3.96
C ILE A 36 -41.31 -6.99 -4.95
N ASP A 37 -40.31 -6.18 -4.58
CA ASP A 37 -39.78 -5.10 -5.40
C ASP A 37 -39.04 -5.63 -6.63
N PHE A 38 -38.32 -6.76 -6.51
CA PHE A 38 -37.60 -7.38 -7.63
C PHE A 38 -38.55 -7.90 -8.71
N LEU A 39 -39.69 -8.48 -8.32
CA LEU A 39 -40.69 -9.02 -9.26
C LEU A 39 -41.64 -7.95 -9.82
N ASN A 40 -41.59 -6.71 -9.32
CA ASN A 40 -42.44 -5.62 -9.77
C ASN A 40 -41.88 -4.95 -11.05
N PRO A 41 -42.47 -5.16 -12.23
CA PRO A 41 -41.96 -4.58 -13.49
C PRO A 41 -42.06 -3.05 -13.54
N TYR A 42 -42.84 -2.44 -12.63
CA TYR A 42 -43.02 -0.99 -12.53
C TYR A 42 -42.20 -0.35 -11.41
N TYR A 43 -41.34 -1.10 -10.70
CA TYR A 43 -40.57 -0.59 -9.56
C TYR A 43 -39.81 0.70 -9.90
N PHE A 44 -39.06 0.70 -11.00
CA PHE A 44 -38.26 1.86 -11.43
C PHE A 44 -39.09 3.01 -12.01
N ASN A 45 -40.38 2.82 -12.28
CA ASN A 45 -41.26 3.94 -12.65
C ASN A 45 -41.51 4.87 -11.45
N ASN A 46 -41.63 4.28 -10.25
CA ASN A 46 -41.88 5.02 -9.01
C ASN A 46 -40.59 5.32 -8.22
N ARG A 47 -39.53 4.53 -8.44
CA ARG A 47 -38.21 4.72 -7.82
C ARG A 47 -37.12 4.75 -8.89
N PRO A 48 -36.92 5.89 -9.57
CA PRO A 48 -35.96 5.98 -10.65
C PRO A 48 -34.54 5.67 -10.17
N LEU A 49 -33.70 5.17 -11.08
CA LEU A 49 -32.31 4.84 -10.81
C LEU A 49 -31.50 6.02 -10.25
N SER A 50 -31.91 7.27 -10.50
CA SER A 50 -31.31 8.47 -9.90
C SER A 50 -31.32 8.48 -8.37
N ASN A 51 -32.20 7.71 -7.74
CA ASN A 51 -32.26 7.58 -6.28
C ASN A 51 -31.11 6.72 -5.72
N TYR A 52 -30.36 6.06 -6.58
CA TYR A 52 -29.17 5.30 -6.23
C TYR A 52 -27.92 6.12 -6.59
N ASN A 53 -26.81 5.93 -5.86
CA ASN A 53 -25.53 6.54 -6.23
C ASN A 53 -24.93 5.86 -7.48
N ILE A 54 -25.51 6.15 -8.65
CA ILE A 54 -25.21 5.49 -9.93
C ILE A 54 -23.73 5.61 -10.30
N LYS A 55 -23.12 6.79 -10.09
CA LYS A 55 -21.71 7.02 -10.39
C LYS A 55 -20.80 6.15 -9.53
N GLU A 56 -21.08 6.06 -8.23
CA GLU A 56 -20.36 5.17 -7.32
C GLU A 56 -20.55 3.70 -7.73
N LYS A 57 -21.80 3.28 -8.00
CA LYS A 57 -22.10 1.89 -8.39
C LYS A 57 -21.39 1.44 -9.65
N ILE A 58 -21.38 2.27 -10.70
CA ILE A 58 -20.66 1.97 -11.93
C ILE A 58 -19.15 1.89 -11.65
N ARG A 59 -18.60 2.83 -10.88
CA ARG A 59 -17.16 2.88 -10.57
C ARG A 59 -16.72 1.66 -9.74
N TYR A 60 -17.46 1.36 -8.67
CA TYR A 60 -17.19 0.22 -7.81
C TYR A 60 -17.40 -1.10 -8.55
N GLY A 61 -18.45 -1.21 -9.36
CA GLY A 61 -18.70 -2.36 -10.22
C GLY A 61 -17.57 -2.63 -11.20
N LYS A 62 -17.02 -1.58 -11.84
CA LYS A 62 -15.84 -1.71 -12.71
C LYS A 62 -14.62 -2.24 -11.96
N LYS A 63 -14.39 -1.78 -10.72
CA LYS A 63 -13.32 -2.30 -9.85
C LYS A 63 -13.54 -3.75 -9.47
N LEU A 64 -14.75 -4.12 -9.05
CA LEU A 64 -15.10 -5.51 -8.72
C LEU A 64 -14.88 -6.44 -9.90
N LEU A 65 -15.35 -6.05 -11.09
CA LEU A 65 -15.19 -6.84 -12.30
C LEU A 65 -13.73 -6.98 -12.71
N SER A 66 -12.97 -5.87 -12.63
CA SER A 66 -11.53 -5.90 -12.87
C SER A 66 -10.82 -6.87 -11.92
N TRP A 67 -11.03 -6.72 -10.61
CA TRP A 67 -10.34 -7.50 -9.60
C TRP A 67 -10.73 -8.98 -9.63
N ASN A 68 -12.03 -9.28 -9.64
CA ASN A 68 -12.53 -10.64 -9.45
C ASN A 68 -12.74 -11.41 -10.76
N PHE A 69 -12.63 -10.78 -11.94
CA PHE A 69 -12.92 -11.46 -13.21
C PHE A 69 -11.93 -11.16 -14.35
N LYS A 70 -11.08 -10.14 -14.24
CA LYS A 70 -10.07 -9.83 -15.27
C LYS A 70 -8.66 -10.24 -14.86
N ILE A 71 -8.29 -10.03 -13.60
CA ILE A 71 -6.92 -10.24 -13.14
C ILE A 71 -6.80 -11.66 -12.56
N LEU A 72 -5.95 -12.49 -13.18
CA LEU A 72 -5.82 -13.91 -12.79
C LEU A 72 -5.33 -14.10 -11.35
N THR A 73 -4.42 -13.25 -10.85
CA THR A 73 -3.85 -13.43 -9.51
C THR A 73 -4.90 -13.30 -8.39
N PRO A 74 -5.72 -12.23 -8.33
CA PRO A 74 -6.82 -12.18 -7.37
C PRO A 74 -7.87 -13.27 -7.56
N ILE A 75 -8.21 -13.65 -8.81
CA ILE A 75 -9.16 -14.76 -9.07
C ILE A 75 -8.70 -16.05 -8.39
N VAL A 76 -7.46 -16.45 -8.67
CA VAL A 76 -6.88 -17.68 -8.09
C VAL A 76 -6.77 -17.56 -6.58
N SER A 77 -6.32 -16.41 -6.06
CA SER A 77 -6.23 -16.17 -4.61
C SER A 77 -7.58 -16.30 -3.92
N ASN A 78 -8.64 -15.71 -4.49
CA ASN A 78 -9.99 -15.77 -3.94
C ASN A 78 -10.55 -17.19 -3.98
N MET A 79 -10.33 -17.94 -5.06
CA MET A 79 -10.73 -19.34 -5.14
C MET A 79 -10.03 -20.20 -4.07
N LEU A 80 -8.73 -20.01 -3.88
CA LEU A 80 -7.97 -20.73 -2.85
C LEU A 80 -8.48 -20.39 -1.44
N LYS A 81 -8.66 -19.10 -1.14
CA LYS A 81 -9.21 -18.63 0.15
C LYS A 81 -10.62 -19.19 0.39
N PHE A 82 -11.44 -19.26 -0.65
CA PHE A 82 -12.76 -19.88 -0.59
C PHE A 82 -12.68 -21.37 -0.24
N PHE A 83 -11.84 -22.14 -0.94
CA PHE A 83 -11.67 -23.57 -0.66
C PHE A 83 -11.11 -23.81 0.74
N GLU A 84 -10.10 -23.04 1.14
CA GLU A 84 -9.51 -23.13 2.48
C GLU A 84 -10.56 -22.92 3.56
N LYS A 85 -11.34 -21.83 3.47
CA LYS A 85 -12.44 -21.56 4.40
C LYS A 85 -13.49 -22.68 4.38
N ARG A 86 -13.88 -23.16 3.19
CA ARG A 86 -14.95 -24.15 3.02
C ARG A 86 -14.60 -25.53 3.55
N TYR A 87 -13.34 -25.94 3.43
CA TYR A 87 -12.89 -27.29 3.77
C TYR A 87 -12.17 -27.37 5.12
N THR A 88 -11.52 -26.29 5.56
CA THR A 88 -10.81 -26.26 6.86
C THR A 88 -11.55 -25.49 7.94
N GLY A 89 -12.53 -24.66 7.58
CA GLY A 89 -13.24 -23.76 8.50
C GLY A 89 -12.47 -22.48 8.85
N HIS A 90 -11.17 -22.40 8.51
CA HIS A 90 -10.29 -21.28 8.84
C HIS A 90 -9.60 -20.74 7.59
N ILE A 91 -9.06 -19.52 7.68
CA ILE A 91 -8.16 -18.95 6.68
C ILE A 91 -6.84 -18.70 7.41
N ILE A 92 -5.76 -19.27 6.93
CA ILE A 92 -4.43 -19.06 7.50
C ILE A 92 -3.83 -17.83 6.80
N ASP A 93 -3.61 -16.77 7.57
CA ASP A 93 -2.90 -15.60 7.08
C ASP A 93 -1.47 -15.99 6.75
N LYS A 94 -1.14 -15.94 5.46
CA LYS A 94 0.20 -16.18 4.96
C LYS A 94 1.09 -15.00 5.35
N ILE A 95 2.14 -15.30 6.08
CA ILE A 95 3.21 -14.36 6.44
C ILE A 95 4.52 -14.83 5.81
N VAL A 96 5.48 -13.92 5.73
CA VAL A 96 6.84 -14.21 5.28
C VAL A 96 7.73 -14.34 6.50
N GLU A 97 8.34 -15.51 6.67
CA GLU A 97 9.35 -15.71 7.70
C GLU A 97 10.58 -14.85 7.41
N THR A 98 10.96 -14.05 8.40
CA THR A 98 12.13 -13.18 8.30
C THR A 98 13.44 -13.93 8.52
N GLN A 99 14.45 -13.60 7.70
CA GLN A 99 15.84 -14.01 7.93
C GLN A 99 16.60 -12.87 8.59
N THR A 100 17.36 -13.17 9.64
CA THR A 100 18.21 -12.19 10.32
C THR A 100 19.40 -11.83 9.43
N LEU A 101 19.80 -10.56 9.46
CA LEU A 101 21.05 -10.11 8.83
C LEU A 101 22.27 -10.45 9.69
N TYR A 102 22.10 -10.36 11.02
CA TYR A 102 23.11 -10.72 12.01
C TYR A 102 22.69 -12.00 12.73
N ASP A 103 23.58 -12.98 12.81
CA ASP A 103 23.29 -14.28 13.45
C ASP A 103 22.96 -14.12 14.94
N GLU A 104 23.55 -13.14 15.61
CA GLU A 104 23.28 -12.81 17.01
C GLU A 104 21.85 -12.30 17.29
N ASP A 105 21.06 -11.96 16.26
CA ASP A 105 19.66 -11.51 16.40
C ASP A 105 18.64 -12.66 16.39
N GLU A 106 19.06 -13.91 16.24
CA GLU A 106 18.14 -15.04 16.16
C GLU A 106 17.12 -15.10 17.31
N GLU A 107 17.59 -14.90 18.55
CA GLU A 107 16.74 -14.94 19.73
C GLU A 107 15.78 -13.74 19.78
N LEU A 108 16.26 -12.55 19.39
CA LEU A 108 15.44 -11.34 19.28
C LEU A 108 14.26 -11.56 18.31
N PHE A 109 14.51 -12.17 17.15
CA PHE A 109 13.48 -12.47 16.15
C PHE A 109 12.51 -13.54 16.64
N LYS A 110 13.01 -14.61 17.28
CA LYS A 110 12.15 -15.65 17.88
C LYS A 110 11.21 -15.06 18.92
N ASN A 111 11.72 -14.21 19.81
CA ASN A 111 10.91 -13.54 20.83
C ASN A 111 9.86 -12.60 20.21
N GLU A 112 10.22 -11.88 19.15
CA GLU A 112 9.30 -10.97 18.48
C GLU A 112 8.13 -11.70 17.80
N ARG A 113 8.38 -12.86 17.18
CA ARG A 113 7.33 -13.68 16.54
C ARG A 113 6.23 -14.08 17.52
N LEU A 114 6.57 -14.30 18.78
CA LEU A 114 5.66 -14.74 19.84
C LEU A 114 4.80 -13.61 20.43
N LYS A 115 5.14 -12.34 20.16
CA LYS A 115 4.36 -11.22 20.69
C LYS A 115 2.96 -11.15 20.07
N PRO A 116 1.95 -10.71 20.84
CA PRO A 116 0.61 -10.45 20.32
C PRO A 116 0.62 -9.23 19.39
N MET A 117 -0.50 -9.01 18.69
CA MET A 117 -0.73 -7.73 18.01
C MET A 117 -0.76 -6.59 19.04
N LEU A 118 -0.24 -5.44 18.62
CA LEU A 118 -0.19 -4.21 19.38
C LEU A 118 -1.04 -3.16 18.67
N ASP A 119 -2.04 -2.69 19.38
CA ASP A 119 -2.87 -1.56 18.97
C ASP A 119 -2.16 -0.24 19.26
N GLU A 120 -2.56 0.80 18.53
CA GLU A 120 -2.12 2.20 18.73
C GLU A 120 -0.62 2.47 18.60
N LYS A 121 0.17 1.48 18.16
CA LYS A 121 1.57 1.63 17.76
C LYS A 121 1.79 1.40 16.27
N PHE A 122 2.99 1.71 15.79
CA PHE A 122 3.37 1.43 14.41
C PHE A 122 4.76 0.81 14.27
N THR A 123 4.91 0.02 13.21
CA THR A 123 6.19 -0.54 12.77
C THR A 123 6.77 0.35 11.68
N VAL A 124 8.06 0.69 11.78
CA VAL A 124 8.78 1.40 10.71
C VAL A 124 9.45 0.37 9.81
N ILE A 125 9.32 0.50 8.49
CA ILE A 125 10.06 -0.29 7.51
C ILE A 125 10.94 0.65 6.69
N ILE A 126 12.26 0.43 6.77
CA ILE A 126 13.28 1.15 6.01
C ILE A 126 13.97 0.17 5.08
N THR A 127 14.04 0.49 3.79
CA THR A 127 14.89 -0.24 2.85
C THR A 127 16.16 0.55 2.61
N THR A 128 17.32 -0.10 2.71
CA THR A 128 18.61 0.53 2.42
C THR A 128 19.40 -0.27 1.38
N TYR A 129 20.18 0.44 0.56
CA TYR A 129 21.12 -0.15 -0.39
C TYR A 129 22.31 0.80 -0.56
N LYS A 130 23.49 0.39 -0.09
CA LYS A 130 24.74 1.18 -0.18
C LYS A 130 24.66 2.60 0.43
N ARG A 131 23.93 2.75 1.54
CA ARG A 131 23.66 4.06 2.19
C ARG A 131 23.83 4.02 3.71
N ILE A 132 24.94 3.47 4.17
CA ILE A 132 25.24 3.31 5.61
C ILE A 132 25.08 4.63 6.40
N PRO A 133 25.62 5.79 5.99
CA PRO A 133 25.45 7.03 6.75
C PRO A 133 23.99 7.51 6.83
N GLY A 134 23.23 7.34 5.74
CA GLY A 134 21.80 7.74 5.68
C GLY A 134 20.93 6.88 6.58
N LEU A 135 21.16 5.56 6.57
CA LEU A 135 20.50 4.64 7.50
C LEU A 135 20.85 4.96 8.96
N ASN A 136 22.13 5.20 9.27
CA ASN A 136 22.56 5.56 10.62
C ASN A 136 21.87 6.83 11.13
N TYR A 137 21.75 7.84 10.27
CA TYR A 137 21.00 9.05 10.59
C TYR A 137 19.52 8.73 10.83
N SER A 138 18.87 7.99 9.93
CA SER A 138 17.45 7.62 10.01
C SER A 138 17.11 6.88 11.31
N LEU A 139 17.96 5.94 11.76
CA LEU A 139 17.75 5.18 13.01
C LEU A 139 17.70 6.08 14.25
N SER A 140 18.46 7.17 14.26
CA SER A 140 18.52 8.11 15.40
C SER A 140 17.27 8.99 15.54
N GLN A 141 16.47 9.14 14.48
CA GLN A 141 15.33 10.05 14.46
C GLN A 141 14.11 9.56 15.26
N PHE A 142 14.09 8.28 15.64
CA PHE A 142 12.95 7.67 16.36
C PHE A 142 13.11 7.66 17.88
N ASN A 143 14.23 8.17 18.41
CA ASN A 143 14.57 8.05 19.82
C ASN A 143 13.56 8.67 20.79
N ASN A 144 12.81 9.68 20.35
CA ASN A 144 11.82 10.38 21.18
C ASN A 144 10.37 9.97 20.87
N ILE A 145 10.14 8.94 20.05
CA ILE A 145 8.81 8.60 19.53
C ILE A 145 8.28 7.33 20.20
N THR A 146 7.39 7.50 21.17
CA THR A 146 6.85 6.41 22.00
C THR A 146 5.89 5.47 21.26
N ASP A 147 5.30 5.97 20.17
CA ASP A 147 4.35 5.23 19.33
C ASP A 147 5.03 4.21 18.40
N VAL A 148 6.36 4.25 18.28
CA VAL A 148 7.12 3.24 17.53
C VAL A 148 7.17 1.95 18.33
N ASP A 149 6.68 0.87 17.74
CA ASP A 149 6.84 -0.49 18.28
C ASP A 149 8.24 -1.02 17.98
N LYS A 150 8.63 -0.95 16.70
CA LYS A 150 9.94 -1.42 16.20
C LYS A 150 10.30 -0.80 14.86
N ILE A 151 11.57 -0.96 14.49
CA ILE A 151 12.11 -0.60 13.20
C ILE A 151 12.60 -1.87 12.50
N ILE A 152 12.12 -2.14 11.30
CA ILE A 152 12.58 -3.21 10.42
C ILE A 152 13.44 -2.58 9.33
N VAL A 153 14.73 -2.92 9.32
CA VAL A 153 15.68 -2.49 8.30
C VAL A 153 15.88 -3.62 7.31
N ILE A 154 15.49 -3.40 6.06
CA ILE A 154 15.68 -4.35 4.96
C ILE A 154 16.99 -4.00 4.26
N TRP A 155 17.98 -4.88 4.40
CA TRP A 155 19.30 -4.73 3.80
C TRP A 155 19.31 -5.27 2.37
N ASN A 156 19.03 -4.41 1.39
CA ASN A 156 18.92 -4.84 -0.01
C ASN A 156 20.27 -5.07 -0.70
N ASP A 157 21.40 -4.81 -0.04
CA ASP A 157 22.72 -5.12 -0.60
C ASP A 157 23.07 -6.59 -0.33
N LEU A 158 23.12 -7.39 -1.40
CA LEU A 158 23.44 -8.81 -1.27
C LEU A 158 24.94 -9.04 -1.02
N ASP A 159 25.76 -8.04 -1.34
CA ASP A 159 27.16 -8.04 -0.97
C ASP A 159 27.30 -7.57 0.49
N LEU A 160 27.88 -8.44 1.32
CA LEU A 160 28.06 -8.18 2.74
C LEU A 160 29.47 -7.68 3.06
N SER A 161 30.31 -7.43 2.05
CA SER A 161 31.69 -6.93 2.27
C SER A 161 31.72 -5.60 3.04
N ASP A 162 30.72 -4.76 2.79
CA ASP A 162 30.61 -3.42 3.36
C ASP A 162 29.58 -3.37 4.50
N LEU A 163 29.10 -4.51 4.99
CA LEU A 163 28.16 -4.58 6.11
C LEU A 163 28.86 -4.13 7.41
N PRO A 164 28.41 -3.04 8.07
CA PRO A 164 28.95 -2.64 9.37
C PRO A 164 28.75 -3.70 10.44
N GLU A 165 29.66 -3.74 11.43
CA GLU A 165 29.39 -4.48 12.66
C GLU A 165 28.14 -3.90 13.35
N LYS A 166 27.35 -4.75 14.01
CA LYS A 166 26.04 -4.32 14.53
C LYS A 166 26.14 -3.20 15.58
N ASN A 167 27.23 -3.20 16.36
CA ASN A 167 27.53 -2.18 17.37
C ASN A 167 27.90 -0.81 16.77
N GLU A 168 28.19 -0.71 15.47
CA GLU A 168 28.49 0.53 14.75
C GLU A 168 27.22 1.31 14.38
N TRP A 169 26.05 0.66 14.39
CA TRP A 169 24.79 1.35 14.18
C TRP A 169 24.42 2.25 15.36
N ASN A 170 23.85 3.41 15.06
CA ASN A 170 23.32 4.30 16.08
C ASN A 170 22.26 3.59 16.92
N LYS A 171 22.39 3.69 18.24
CA LYS A 171 21.42 3.13 19.17
C LYS A 171 20.05 3.77 18.96
N SER A 172 19.03 2.94 18.84
CA SER A 172 17.64 3.34 18.82
C SER A 172 16.95 2.92 20.11
N VAL A 173 16.03 3.74 20.60
CA VAL A 173 15.17 3.38 21.75
C VAL A 173 14.18 2.27 21.35
N ALA A 174 13.66 2.31 20.13
CA ALA A 174 12.86 1.24 19.58
C ALA A 174 13.78 0.07 19.15
N PRO A 175 13.37 -1.20 19.34
CA PRO A 175 14.14 -2.34 18.87
C PRO A 175 14.26 -2.31 17.34
N VAL A 176 15.48 -2.57 16.84
CA VAL A 176 15.81 -2.59 15.42
C VAL A 176 16.04 -4.03 14.97
N PHE A 177 15.36 -4.42 13.90
CA PHE A 177 15.42 -5.75 13.29
C PHE A 177 16.05 -5.62 11.90
N PHE A 178 17.29 -6.07 11.74
CA PHE A 178 17.96 -6.11 10.45
C PHE A 178 17.59 -7.40 9.71
N VAL A 179 16.89 -7.25 8.59
CA VAL A 179 16.37 -8.36 7.77
C VAL A 179 17.25 -8.53 6.54
N LYS A 180 17.66 -9.78 6.30
CA LYS A 180 18.34 -10.20 5.08
C LYS A 180 17.31 -10.66 4.03
N PRO A 181 17.12 -9.94 2.92
CA PRO A 181 16.24 -10.38 1.86
C PRO A 181 16.94 -11.40 0.95
N ASN A 182 16.14 -12.15 0.18
CA ASN A 182 16.65 -13.12 -0.79
C ASN A 182 17.21 -12.46 -2.08
N ALA A 183 16.82 -11.21 -2.36
CA ALA A 183 17.24 -10.47 -3.54
C ALA A 183 17.15 -8.96 -3.29
N ASN A 184 17.93 -8.18 -4.04
CA ASN A 184 17.77 -6.72 -4.09
C ASN A 184 16.47 -6.39 -4.86
N SER A 185 15.41 -6.05 -4.12
CA SER A 185 14.10 -5.73 -4.68
C SER A 185 13.42 -4.61 -3.92
N LEU A 186 12.81 -3.67 -4.64
CA LEU A 186 11.95 -2.65 -4.05
C LEU A 186 10.65 -3.24 -3.46
N ASN A 187 10.28 -4.47 -3.86
CA ASN A 187 9.11 -5.15 -3.34
C ASN A 187 9.30 -5.63 -1.88
N ASN A 188 10.54 -5.74 -1.39
CA ASN A 188 10.83 -6.30 -0.07
C ASN A 188 10.15 -5.51 1.07
N LYS A 189 9.98 -4.19 0.93
CA LYS A 189 9.28 -3.36 1.93
C LYS A 189 7.77 -3.62 2.03
N PHE A 190 7.22 -4.41 1.10
CA PHE A 190 5.80 -4.76 1.08
C PHE A 190 5.52 -6.21 1.50
N LEU A 191 6.53 -6.95 1.98
CA LEU A 191 6.31 -8.31 2.46
C LEU A 191 5.63 -8.30 3.83
N PRO A 192 4.64 -9.19 4.07
CA PRO A 192 3.99 -9.34 5.36
C PRO A 192 4.89 -10.15 6.30
N TYR A 193 5.97 -9.53 6.78
CA TYR A 193 6.92 -10.17 7.68
C TYR A 193 6.25 -10.63 8.99
N ASP A 194 6.63 -11.82 9.44
CA ASP A 194 6.14 -12.49 10.65
C ASP A 194 6.38 -11.73 11.97
N ILE A 195 7.39 -10.87 12.00
CA ILE A 195 7.73 -9.97 13.11
C ILE A 195 6.92 -8.65 13.12
N ILE A 196 6.08 -8.39 12.11
CA ILE A 196 5.19 -7.23 12.12
C ILE A 196 4.04 -7.50 13.08
N LYS A 197 3.94 -6.69 14.15
CA LYS A 197 2.93 -6.83 15.21
C LYS A 197 2.01 -5.63 15.36
N THR A 198 1.97 -4.75 14.36
CA THR A 198 1.10 -3.56 14.35
C THR A 198 0.29 -3.53 13.06
N ASP A 199 -0.92 -2.99 13.11
CA ASP A 199 -1.69 -2.73 11.89
C ASP A 199 -1.18 -1.51 11.12
N SER A 200 -0.56 -0.56 11.82
CA SER A 200 0.05 0.64 11.23
C SER A 200 1.49 0.37 10.79
N ILE A 201 1.81 0.63 9.53
CA ILE A 201 3.15 0.47 8.96
C ILE A 201 3.61 1.80 8.36
N LEU A 202 4.67 2.38 8.92
CA LEU A 202 5.37 3.51 8.32
C LEU A 202 6.40 2.99 7.32
N ILE A 203 6.20 3.26 6.04
CA ILE A 203 7.20 2.99 5.00
C ILE A 203 8.01 4.26 4.79
N LEU A 204 9.33 4.10 4.84
CA LEU A 204 10.27 5.20 4.86
C LEU A 204 11.52 4.91 4.02
N ASP A 205 11.94 5.90 3.23
CA ASP A 205 13.25 5.87 2.56
C ASP A 205 14.36 6.36 3.52
N ASP A 206 15.58 5.88 3.34
CA ASP A 206 16.72 6.12 4.26
C ASP A 206 17.40 7.49 4.14
N ASP A 207 16.75 8.45 3.48
CA ASP A 207 17.25 9.80 3.20
C ASP A 207 16.28 10.92 3.63
N GLN A 208 15.32 10.59 4.49
CA GLN A 208 14.28 11.49 4.94
C GLN A 208 14.66 12.21 6.23
N ILE A 209 14.38 13.52 6.30
CA ILE A 209 14.47 14.27 7.56
C ILE A 209 13.10 14.30 8.24
N LEU A 210 13.05 13.78 9.45
CA LEU A 210 11.83 13.67 10.24
C LEU A 210 11.89 14.57 11.48
N THR A 211 10.73 15.11 11.86
CA THR A 211 10.53 15.75 13.15
C THR A 211 9.51 14.94 13.96
N GLU A 212 9.58 15.03 15.29
CA GLU A 212 8.64 14.36 16.19
C GLU A 212 7.19 14.80 15.89
N SER A 213 6.95 16.11 15.74
CA SER A 213 5.65 16.66 15.38
C SER A 213 5.12 16.14 14.03
N LEU A 214 5.99 16.05 13.01
CA LEU A 214 5.62 15.49 11.71
C LEU A 214 5.11 14.05 11.86
N LEU A 215 5.85 13.19 12.55
CA LEU A 215 5.50 11.79 12.70
C LEU A 215 4.26 11.59 13.58
N TYR A 216 4.16 12.30 14.70
CA TYR A 216 2.99 12.29 15.57
C TYR A 216 1.71 12.68 14.81
N ASN A 217 1.74 13.80 14.09
CA ASN A 217 0.59 14.28 13.34
C ASN A 217 0.25 13.37 12.16
N LEU A 218 1.25 12.92 11.40
CA LEU A 218 1.07 11.98 10.29
C LEU A 218 0.43 10.67 10.77
N PHE A 219 0.87 10.12 11.90
CA PHE A 219 0.29 8.91 12.49
C PHE A 219 -1.16 9.14 12.97
N ASN A 220 -1.45 10.29 13.59
CA ASN A 220 -2.82 10.63 14.00
C ASN A 220 -3.78 10.75 12.81
N VAL A 221 -3.35 11.36 11.71
CA VAL A 221 -4.16 11.43 10.48
C VAL A 221 -4.40 10.03 9.92
N TRP A 222 -3.39 9.15 9.94
CA TRP A 222 -3.57 7.76 9.53
C TRP A 222 -4.57 7.00 10.43
N LYS A 223 -4.52 7.18 11.75
CA LYS A 223 -5.46 6.52 12.68
C LYS A 223 -6.92 6.83 12.35
N LEU A 224 -7.20 8.04 11.83
CA LEU A 224 -8.54 8.46 11.38
C LEU A 224 -8.89 7.95 9.98
N ASN A 225 -7.93 7.43 9.22
CA ASN A 225 -8.06 7.09 7.80
C ASN A 225 -7.36 5.76 7.44
N ARG A 226 -7.48 4.75 8.32
CA ARG A 226 -6.75 3.46 8.21
C ARG A 226 -6.94 2.72 6.89
N ASP A 227 -8.04 2.98 6.18
CA ASP A 227 -8.34 2.33 4.89
C ASP A 227 -7.45 2.78 3.73
N VAL A 228 -6.71 3.89 3.82
CA VAL A 228 -5.98 4.49 2.70
C VAL A 228 -4.52 4.78 3.04
N LEU A 229 -3.73 5.11 2.02
CA LEU A 229 -2.39 5.66 2.24
C LEU A 229 -2.51 7.07 2.78
N VAL A 230 -1.76 7.35 3.84
CA VAL A 230 -1.56 8.70 4.37
C VAL A 230 -0.07 9.00 4.32
N GLY A 231 0.34 10.00 3.55
CA GLY A 231 1.78 10.28 3.39
C GLY A 231 2.10 11.68 2.92
N TYR A 232 3.39 11.94 2.73
CA TYR A 232 3.90 13.29 2.52
C TYR A 232 4.01 13.69 1.04
N TYR A 233 4.52 12.79 0.20
CA TYR A 233 4.89 13.12 -1.18
C TYR A 233 3.78 12.83 -2.18
N LYS A 234 3.17 13.91 -2.66
CA LYS A 234 2.10 13.88 -3.68
C LYS A 234 2.62 13.69 -5.08
N ARG A 235 1.88 12.94 -5.89
CA ARG A 235 2.05 12.80 -7.34
C ARG A 235 0.69 12.74 -8.01
N LEU A 236 0.68 12.97 -9.31
CA LEU A 236 -0.54 12.87 -10.12
C LEU A 236 -0.34 11.88 -11.26
N THR A 237 -1.36 11.10 -11.56
CA THR A 237 -1.40 10.28 -12.76
C THR A 237 -2.30 10.85 -13.84
N GLY A 238 -1.91 10.59 -15.10
CA GLY A 238 -2.64 10.98 -16.29
C GLY A 238 -2.94 9.77 -17.17
N ASN A 239 -3.40 10.03 -18.39
CA ASN A 239 -3.88 8.97 -19.29
C ASN A 239 -3.07 8.83 -20.60
N GLY A 240 -2.04 9.66 -20.82
CA GLY A 240 -1.28 9.70 -22.08
C GLY A 240 0.14 9.13 -21.98
N PRO A 241 0.68 8.46 -23.01
CA PRO A 241 2.10 8.08 -23.07
C PRO A 241 3.04 9.26 -22.82
N GLY A 242 4.03 9.06 -21.95
CA GLY A 242 4.97 10.11 -21.51
C GLY A 242 4.35 11.20 -20.61
N ASN A 243 3.03 11.19 -20.41
CA ASN A 243 2.26 12.16 -19.62
C ASN A 243 1.28 11.42 -18.68
N ALA A 244 1.63 10.21 -18.26
CA ALA A 244 0.79 9.39 -17.39
C ALA A 244 1.22 9.49 -15.92
N TYR A 245 2.38 10.10 -15.65
CA TYR A 245 2.88 10.33 -14.30
C TYR A 245 3.53 11.71 -14.18
N PHE A 246 3.14 12.47 -13.16
CA PHE A 246 3.62 13.82 -12.91
C PHE A 246 4.16 13.98 -11.50
N ALA A 247 5.39 14.47 -11.40
CA ALA A 247 6.08 14.77 -10.13
C ALA A 247 5.64 16.08 -9.45
N SER A 248 4.96 16.94 -10.21
CA SER A 248 4.79 18.37 -9.96
C SER A 248 4.02 18.73 -8.67
N LYS A 249 4.25 19.97 -8.19
CA LYS A 249 3.52 20.71 -7.13
C LYS A 249 2.08 21.03 -7.54
N LEU A 250 1.35 20.05 -8.02
CA LEU A 250 -0.03 20.21 -8.41
C LEU A 250 -0.89 20.35 -7.15
N LYS A 251 -1.92 21.19 -7.25
CA LYS A 251 -2.96 21.28 -6.22
C LYS A 251 -3.73 19.97 -6.09
N GLU A 252 -3.77 19.22 -7.19
CA GLU A 252 -4.41 17.91 -7.31
C GLU A 252 -3.38 16.78 -7.27
N PHE A 253 -3.76 15.68 -6.62
CA PHE A 253 -2.99 14.46 -6.58
C PHE A 253 -3.94 13.27 -6.48
N ASP A 254 -3.47 12.11 -6.92
CA ASP A 254 -4.17 10.84 -6.79
C ASP A 254 -3.25 9.72 -6.28
N LEU A 255 -1.96 10.03 -6.12
CA LEU A 255 -0.90 9.12 -5.72
C LEU A 255 -0.06 9.74 -4.60
N ILE A 256 0.32 8.91 -3.64
CA ILE A 256 1.24 9.23 -2.55
C ILE A 256 2.47 8.30 -2.66
N LEU A 257 3.69 8.84 -2.73
CA LEU A 257 4.88 7.99 -2.69
C LEU A 257 4.97 7.29 -1.34
N THR A 258 5.40 6.03 -1.34
CA THR A 258 5.52 5.25 -0.10
C THR A 258 6.77 5.58 0.71
N SER A 259 7.60 6.52 0.27
CA SER A 259 8.88 6.89 0.90
C SER A 259 8.76 7.65 2.21
N LEU A 260 7.55 8.10 2.56
CA LEU A 260 7.16 8.66 3.86
C LEU A 260 5.63 8.57 3.96
N SER A 261 5.12 7.37 4.23
CA SER A 261 3.68 7.13 4.30
C SER A 261 3.31 6.01 5.26
N PHE A 262 2.18 6.16 5.93
CA PHE A 262 1.52 5.06 6.61
C PHE A 262 0.60 4.28 5.68
N VAL A 263 0.63 2.96 5.86
CA VAL A 263 -0.25 2.00 5.21
C VAL A 263 -0.71 0.97 6.23
N ASP A 264 -1.92 0.43 6.04
CA ASP A 264 -2.40 -0.69 6.83
C ASP A 264 -1.69 -1.99 6.43
N ARG A 265 -1.32 -2.81 7.43
CA ARG A 265 -0.66 -4.11 7.28
C ARG A 265 -1.37 -5.02 6.28
N LYS A 266 -2.70 -4.97 6.17
CA LYS A 266 -3.46 -5.78 5.20
C LYS A 266 -3.01 -5.55 3.76
N TYR A 267 -2.55 -4.35 3.43
CA TYR A 267 -2.08 -4.04 2.08
C TYR A 267 -0.73 -4.68 1.76
N LEU A 268 0.12 -4.96 2.75
CA LEU A 268 1.33 -5.76 2.53
C LEU A 268 0.97 -7.19 2.10
N TYR A 269 -0.02 -7.78 2.76
CA TYR A 269 -0.57 -9.08 2.39
C TYR A 269 -1.17 -9.05 0.98
N TYR A 270 -2.09 -8.12 0.69
CA TYR A 270 -2.73 -8.03 -0.62
C TYR A 270 -1.74 -7.74 -1.74
N TYR A 271 -0.70 -6.95 -1.48
CA TYR A 271 0.39 -6.73 -2.43
C TYR A 271 1.17 -8.02 -2.70
N THR A 272 1.45 -8.78 -1.65
CA THR A 272 2.26 -10.00 -1.75
C THR A 272 1.51 -11.15 -2.41
N TYR A 273 0.22 -11.34 -2.12
CA TYR A 273 -0.50 -12.53 -2.56
C TYR A 273 -1.59 -12.28 -3.61
N ASN A 274 -2.14 -11.07 -3.70
CA ASN A 274 -3.24 -10.76 -4.62
C ASN A 274 -2.80 -9.89 -5.81
N PHE A 275 -1.78 -9.06 -5.66
CA PHE A 275 -1.32 -8.20 -6.75
C PHE A 275 -0.64 -8.99 -7.89
N PRO A 276 -0.82 -8.59 -9.17
CA PRO A 276 -0.33 -9.35 -10.32
C PRO A 276 1.15 -9.72 -10.25
N PHE A 277 1.45 -11.01 -10.09
CA PHE A 277 2.82 -11.51 -9.98
C PHE A 277 3.72 -11.08 -11.14
N LYS A 278 3.20 -11.14 -12.38
CA LYS A 278 3.93 -10.69 -13.58
C LYS A 278 4.33 -9.22 -13.51
N PHE A 279 3.53 -8.38 -12.83
CA PHE A 279 3.84 -6.96 -12.68
C PHE A 279 4.88 -6.72 -11.58
N LYS A 280 4.87 -7.51 -10.50
CA LYS A 280 5.95 -7.44 -9.49
C LYS A 280 7.31 -7.82 -10.08
N LYS A 281 7.36 -8.83 -10.95
CA LYS A 281 8.58 -9.13 -11.74
C LYS A 281 9.02 -7.98 -12.64
N ARG A 282 8.05 -7.24 -13.22
CA ARG A 282 8.35 -6.03 -14.00
C ARG A 282 8.97 -4.95 -13.10
N ILE A 283 8.44 -4.74 -11.90
CA ILE A 283 9.01 -3.82 -10.90
C ILE A 283 10.45 -4.20 -10.56
N ASP A 284 10.73 -5.48 -10.33
CA ASP A 284 12.10 -5.96 -10.05
C ASP A 284 13.05 -5.59 -11.20
N ASN A 285 12.66 -5.91 -12.44
CA ASN A 285 13.47 -5.62 -13.63
C ASN A 285 13.69 -4.12 -13.87
N LEU A 286 12.73 -3.28 -13.52
CA LEU A 286 12.81 -1.82 -13.69
C LEU A 286 13.46 -1.12 -12.49
N THR A 287 13.46 -1.77 -11.32
CA THR A 287 13.78 -1.15 -10.02
C THR A 287 13.02 0.16 -9.84
N ASN A 288 11.69 0.13 -10.06
CA ASN A 288 10.81 1.30 -10.01
C ASN A 288 9.33 0.88 -9.90
N CYS A 289 8.43 1.85 -9.65
CA CYS A 289 6.96 1.72 -9.74
C CYS A 289 6.27 0.85 -8.69
N GLU A 290 6.98 0.41 -7.65
CA GLU A 290 6.43 -0.37 -6.55
C GLU A 290 5.39 0.45 -5.76
N ASP A 291 5.65 1.74 -5.57
CA ASP A 291 4.77 2.72 -4.92
C ASP A 291 3.52 3.02 -5.75
N ILE A 292 3.64 3.19 -7.07
CA ILE A 292 2.49 3.32 -8.00
C ILE A 292 1.61 2.08 -7.87
N SER A 293 2.22 0.90 -7.84
CA SER A 293 1.50 -0.36 -7.72
C SER A 293 0.77 -0.49 -6.38
N MET A 294 1.39 -0.04 -5.29
CA MET A 294 0.74 0.03 -3.98
C MET A 294 -0.46 0.99 -3.98
N ASN A 295 -0.34 2.17 -4.61
CA ASN A 295 -1.46 3.11 -4.72
C ASN A 295 -2.61 2.53 -5.55
N TYR A 296 -2.31 1.81 -6.65
CA TYR A 296 -3.34 1.09 -7.42
C TYR A 296 -4.06 0.07 -6.56
N LEU A 297 -3.33 -0.74 -5.81
CA LEU A 297 -3.88 -1.75 -4.91
C LEU A 297 -4.81 -1.10 -3.87
N VAL A 298 -4.31 -0.10 -3.14
CA VAL A 298 -5.07 0.60 -2.10
C VAL A 298 -6.34 1.25 -2.68
N ALA A 299 -6.23 1.89 -3.83
CA ALA A 299 -7.38 2.52 -4.48
C ALA A 299 -8.42 1.51 -5.01
N MET A 300 -7.98 0.32 -5.42
CA MET A 300 -8.88 -0.77 -5.83
C MET A 300 -9.74 -1.24 -4.65
N TYR A 301 -9.14 -1.42 -3.48
CA TYR A 301 -9.81 -1.97 -2.30
C TYR A 301 -10.60 -0.92 -1.51
N SER A 302 -9.97 0.20 -1.16
CA SER A 302 -10.60 1.22 -0.30
C SER A 302 -11.75 1.96 -0.99
N ASP A 303 -11.66 2.10 -2.31
CA ASP A 303 -12.53 2.94 -3.12
C ASP A 303 -12.54 4.43 -2.70
N LYS A 304 -11.53 4.84 -1.94
CA LYS A 304 -11.34 6.17 -1.35
C LYS A 304 -10.07 6.85 -1.91
N PRO A 305 -10.00 8.18 -1.89
CA PRO A 305 -8.78 8.89 -2.22
C PRO A 305 -7.73 8.70 -1.12
N ASN A 306 -6.46 8.60 -1.50
CA ASN A 306 -5.34 8.69 -0.57
C ASN A 306 -5.21 10.11 -0.01
N ILE A 307 -4.59 10.25 1.16
CA ILE A 307 -4.49 11.51 1.88
C ILE A 307 -3.03 11.99 1.87
N ALA A 308 -2.84 13.22 1.42
CA ALA A 308 -1.60 13.93 1.66
C ALA A 308 -1.67 14.55 3.05
N PHE A 309 -0.65 14.32 3.87
CA PHE A 309 -0.56 14.96 5.18
C PHE A 309 -0.48 16.46 4.99
N THR A 310 0.61 17.01 4.46
CA THR A 310 0.78 18.46 4.32
C THR A 310 1.31 18.84 2.93
N SER A 311 1.50 20.15 2.71
CA SER A 311 2.31 20.66 1.61
C SER A 311 3.51 21.38 2.22
N GLY A 312 4.67 20.74 2.20
CA GLY A 312 5.91 21.28 2.75
C GLY A 312 7.07 21.17 1.77
N PRO A 313 8.29 21.54 2.21
CA PRO A 313 9.50 21.37 1.41
C PRO A 313 9.79 19.89 1.16
N ASP A 314 10.68 19.62 0.21
CA ASP A 314 11.24 18.27 0.08
C ASP A 314 12.04 17.93 1.35
N LEU A 315 11.76 16.78 1.97
CA LEU A 315 12.45 16.32 3.17
C LEU A 315 13.58 15.33 2.83
N SER A 316 13.73 14.96 1.56
CA SER A 316 14.93 14.29 1.08
C SER A 316 16.08 15.30 1.06
N LYS A 317 16.90 15.31 2.11
CA LYS A 317 18.00 16.28 2.24
C LYS A 317 19.33 15.59 2.06
N CYS A 318 20.17 16.16 1.20
CA CYS A 318 21.61 16.10 1.43
C CYS A 318 22.33 17.29 0.79
N ASP A 319 22.76 18.23 1.63
CA ASP A 319 23.39 19.47 1.18
C ASP A 319 24.80 19.23 0.57
N ASN A 320 25.45 18.09 0.89
CA ASN A 320 26.82 17.74 0.47
C ASN A 320 26.97 16.35 -0.20
N CYS A 321 25.88 15.73 -0.67
CA CYS A 321 25.95 14.42 -1.33
C CYS A 321 26.03 14.55 -2.84
N THR A 322 26.72 13.62 -3.48
CA THR A 322 26.55 13.35 -4.91
C THR A 322 25.17 12.73 -5.12
N PHE A 323 24.27 13.44 -5.81
CA PHE A 323 22.89 13.00 -6.08
C PHE A 323 22.86 11.79 -7.05
N THR A 324 23.09 10.60 -6.51
CA THR A 324 23.05 9.32 -7.23
C THR A 324 21.87 8.49 -6.74
N GLY A 325 20.66 9.02 -6.91
CA GLY A 325 19.40 8.35 -6.56
C GLY A 325 18.72 7.71 -7.77
N LEU A 326 17.78 6.78 -7.56
CA LEU A 326 17.00 6.19 -8.65
C LEU A 326 16.20 7.22 -9.45
N SER A 327 15.82 8.33 -8.81
CA SER A 327 15.07 9.44 -9.41
C SER A 327 15.90 10.33 -10.33
N THR A 328 17.23 10.27 -10.28
CA THR A 328 18.11 11.09 -11.12
C THR A 328 18.40 10.45 -12.48
N LYS A 329 18.02 9.19 -12.70
CA LYS A 329 18.17 8.50 -13.98
C LYS A 329 17.32 9.19 -15.07
N PRO A 330 17.85 9.42 -16.29
CA PRO A 330 17.13 10.14 -17.35
C PRO A 330 15.78 9.53 -17.75
N ASP A 331 15.65 8.21 -17.65
CA ASP A 331 14.45 7.44 -18.01
C ASP A 331 13.46 7.28 -16.86
N HIS A 332 13.75 7.78 -15.66
CA HIS A 332 12.94 7.56 -14.46
C HIS A 332 11.46 7.88 -14.65
N TYR A 333 11.14 9.08 -15.17
CA TYR A 333 9.75 9.50 -15.38
C TYR A 333 9.07 8.83 -16.59
N ILE A 334 9.87 8.41 -17.57
CA ILE A 334 9.38 7.63 -18.73
C ILE A 334 8.94 6.25 -18.24
N ILE A 335 9.78 5.58 -17.45
CA ILE A 335 9.48 4.30 -16.81
C ILE A 335 8.20 4.40 -15.96
N ARG A 336 8.08 5.44 -15.13
CA ARG A 336 6.91 5.62 -14.26
C ARG A 336 5.63 5.89 -15.04
N SER A 337 5.69 6.69 -16.10
CA SER A 337 4.55 6.88 -17.00
C SER A 337 4.13 5.56 -17.67
N ASP A 338 5.09 4.77 -18.15
CA ASP A 338 4.80 3.45 -18.72
C ASP A 338 4.16 2.50 -17.69
N CYS A 339 4.64 2.49 -16.45
CA CYS A 339 4.03 1.69 -15.38
C CYS A 339 2.56 2.03 -15.15
N VAL A 340 2.19 3.32 -15.13
CA VAL A 340 0.78 3.75 -15.02
C VAL A 340 -0.04 3.22 -16.20
N LEU A 341 0.47 3.35 -17.42
CA LEU A 341 -0.24 2.85 -18.61
C LEU A 341 -0.41 1.33 -18.59
N LYS A 342 0.62 0.60 -18.18
CA LYS A 342 0.57 -0.87 -18.14
C LYS A 342 -0.35 -1.36 -17.03
N LEU A 343 -0.41 -0.67 -15.90
CA LEU A 343 -1.41 -0.93 -14.86
C LEU A 343 -2.82 -0.64 -15.37
N ASN A 344 -3.05 0.49 -16.05
CA ASN A 344 -4.33 0.79 -16.70
C ASN A 344 -4.76 -0.33 -17.66
N GLU A 345 -3.84 -0.91 -18.42
CA GLU A 345 -4.13 -2.04 -19.31
C GLU A 345 -4.54 -3.31 -18.53
N ILE A 346 -3.78 -3.68 -17.50
CA ILE A 346 -4.03 -4.87 -16.67
C ILE A 346 -5.36 -4.74 -15.94
N PHE A 347 -5.56 -3.63 -15.23
CA PHE A 347 -6.76 -3.36 -14.46
C PHE A 347 -7.95 -2.94 -15.34
N GLY A 348 -7.71 -2.45 -16.56
CA GLY A 348 -8.75 -1.93 -17.45
C GLY A 348 -9.31 -0.57 -17.02
N LEU A 349 -8.71 0.06 -16.02
CA LEU A 349 -9.04 1.38 -15.50
C LEU A 349 -7.88 1.91 -14.63
N ASN A 350 -7.85 3.21 -14.39
CA ASN A 350 -7.11 3.82 -13.30
C ASN A 350 -8.02 3.90 -12.06
N PRO A 351 -7.74 3.17 -10.96
CA PRO A 351 -8.61 3.14 -9.78
C PRO A 351 -8.40 4.31 -8.83
N MET A 352 -7.28 5.04 -8.98
CA MET A 352 -6.91 6.15 -8.12
C MET A 352 -7.86 7.33 -8.30
N ILE A 353 -8.07 8.09 -7.21
CA ILE A 353 -9.06 9.16 -7.16
C ILE A 353 -8.35 10.47 -6.92
N THR A 354 -8.40 11.34 -7.91
CA THR A 354 -7.87 12.70 -7.82
C THR A 354 -8.57 13.48 -6.72
N ASN A 355 -7.79 14.14 -5.87
CA ASN A 355 -8.29 15.01 -4.82
C ASN A 355 -7.30 16.16 -4.54
N ARG A 356 -7.73 17.10 -3.70
CA ARG A 356 -6.95 18.28 -3.28
C ARG A 356 -6.82 18.38 -1.76
N PHE A 357 -7.17 17.32 -1.02
CA PHE A 357 -7.26 17.36 0.43
C PHE A 357 -5.88 17.26 1.06
N TYR A 358 -5.58 18.16 1.98
CA TYR A 358 -4.39 18.10 2.82
C TYR A 358 -4.73 18.57 4.23
N THR A 359 -4.13 17.93 5.23
CA THR A 359 -4.21 18.38 6.62
C THR A 359 -3.14 19.44 6.86
N LYS A 360 -3.50 20.71 7.04
CA LYS A 360 -2.50 21.68 7.50
C LYS A 360 -1.96 21.20 8.84
N GLU A 361 -0.65 21.30 9.06
CA GLU A 361 -0.09 21.15 10.42
C GLU A 361 -0.91 22.04 11.35
N MET A 362 -1.53 21.44 12.35
CA MET A 362 -2.12 22.20 13.43
C MET A 362 -0.93 22.72 14.21
N ASN A 363 -0.61 24.01 14.05
CA ASN A 363 0.32 24.69 14.96
C ASN A 363 -0.27 24.56 16.36
N THR A 364 0.26 23.63 17.16
CA THR A 364 0.04 23.56 18.61
C THR A 364 1.04 24.44 19.31
#